data_AF-A0A9D6KYY5-F1
#
_entry.id   AF-A0A9D6KYY5-F1
#
_cell.length_a   1.000
_cell.length_b   1.000
_cell.length_c   1.000
_cell.angle_alpha   90.00
_cell.angle_beta   90.00
_cell.angle_gamma   90.00
#
_symmetry.space_group_name_H-M   'P 1'
#
loop_
_entity.id
_entity.type
_entity.pdbx_description
1 polymer ?
#
loop_
_entity_poly.entity_id
_entity_poly.type
_entity_poly.pdbx_seq_one_letter_code
_entity_poly.pdbx_strand_id
1 'polypeptide(L)'
;HDETPAAANDGLVEFARPEPKQAPKQTSANVEAALKVGALDLVADAGVDLGDVLAPPALERIAVSSRNGASARRRTVSELAPAAVSRVTRHMQRSEHALELATQFRSRPDLAKSESKAQSSDLVRAYLLIDAALA
;
A
#
# COMPACT_ATOMS: atom_id res chain seq x y z
N HIS A 1 53.34 22.58 52.13
CA HIS A 1 52.03 22.91 51.53
C HIS A 1 52.29 23.89 50.41
N ASP A 2 51.68 23.60 49.27
CA ASP A 2 51.54 24.41 48.05
C ASP A 2 52.57 24.34 46.92
N GLU A 3 51.97 24.39 45.72
CA GLU A 3 52.45 24.50 44.34
C GLU A 3 53.03 23.28 43.61
N THR A 4 52.19 22.74 42.71
CA THR A 4 52.56 21.99 41.51
C THR A 4 53.08 22.95 40.44
N PRO A 5 53.79 22.43 39.41
CA PRO A 5 53.28 22.70 38.07
C PRO A 5 53.24 21.46 37.17
N ALA A 6 52.20 21.43 36.35
CA ALA A 6 51.92 20.44 35.32
C ALA A 6 52.79 20.64 34.07
N ALA A 7 53.17 19.53 33.41
CA ALA A 7 53.52 19.54 31.99
C ALA A 7 53.38 18.14 31.35
N ALA A 8 52.70 18.13 30.18
CA ALA A 8 52.87 17.25 29.00
C ALA A 8 52.66 15.72 29.19
N ASN A 9 51.99 14.95 28.32
CA ASN A 9 51.44 15.13 26.97
C ASN A 9 50.46 13.95 26.76
N ASP A 10 49.28 14.19 26.17
CA ASP A 10 48.98 13.90 24.75
C ASP A 10 48.72 12.40 24.48
N GLY A 11 47.47 12.07 24.16
CA GLY A 11 47.08 10.70 23.88
C GLY A 11 45.59 10.51 23.69
N LEU A 12 45.11 10.87 22.49
CA LEU A 12 43.93 10.31 21.85
C LEU A 12 42.57 10.77 22.40
N VAL A 13 42.12 11.94 21.94
CA VAL A 13 40.69 12.17 21.76
C VAL A 13 40.19 11.21 20.68
N GLU A 14 39.55 10.14 21.13
CA GLU A 14 38.69 9.31 20.31
C GLU A 14 37.65 10.24 19.69
N PHE A 15 37.87 10.61 18.43
CA PHE A 15 36.84 11.19 17.58
C PHE A 15 35.76 10.12 17.48
N ALA A 16 34.82 10.14 18.44
CA ALA A 16 33.57 9.44 18.39
C ALA A 16 32.91 9.86 17.07
N ARG A 17 33.12 9.00 16.07
CA ARG A 17 32.47 9.05 14.77
C ARG A 17 30.98 9.21 15.08
N PRO A 18 30.29 10.25 14.58
CA PRO A 18 28.85 10.32 14.80
C PRO A 18 28.29 9.03 14.21
N GLU A 19 27.73 8.17 15.06
CA GLU A 19 27.01 7.00 14.60
C GLU A 19 26.03 7.48 13.52
N PRO A 20 25.96 6.82 12.36
CA PRO A 20 24.95 7.15 11.39
C PRO A 20 23.61 6.93 12.10
N LYS A 21 22.90 8.02 12.38
CA LYS A 21 21.53 7.99 12.89
C LYS A 21 20.79 6.99 12.02
N GLN A 22 20.48 5.84 12.61
CA GLN A 22 19.85 4.72 11.93
C GLN A 22 18.65 5.29 11.18
N ALA A 23 18.68 5.24 9.86
CA ALA A 23 17.50 5.47 9.04
C ALA A 23 16.37 4.61 9.65
N PRO A 24 15.15 5.15 9.81
CA PRO A 24 14.09 4.41 10.47
C PRO A 24 13.96 3.05 9.79
N LYS A 25 14.18 1.97 10.55
CA LYS A 25 13.94 0.60 10.08
C LYS A 25 12.51 0.60 9.55
N GLN A 26 12.34 0.50 8.24
CA GLN A 26 11.04 0.30 7.62
C GLN A 26 10.51 -1.04 8.14
N THR A 27 9.80 -1.00 9.26
CA THR A 27 9.07 -2.15 9.79
C THR A 27 8.07 -2.60 8.73
N SER A 28 7.81 -3.91 8.62
CA SER A 28 6.87 -4.46 7.64
C SER A 28 5.51 -3.74 7.63
N ALA A 29 5.03 -3.32 8.80
CA ALA A 29 3.82 -2.51 8.96
C ALA A 29 3.85 -1.17 8.20
N ASN A 30 5.02 -0.54 8.07
CA ASN A 30 5.18 0.73 7.35
C ASN A 30 5.11 0.51 5.83
N VAL A 31 5.71 -0.57 5.33
CA VAL A 31 5.61 -0.97 3.91
C VAL A 31 4.17 -1.33 3.56
N GLU A 32 3.48 -2.03 4.45
CA GLU A 32 2.07 -2.39 4.30
C GLU A 32 1.16 -1.16 4.30
N ALA A 33 1.40 -0.21 5.19
CA ALA A 33 0.68 1.06 5.20
C ALA A 33 0.91 1.85 3.90
N ALA A 34 2.15 1.92 3.43
CA ALA A 34 2.48 2.56 2.15
C ALA A 34 1.79 1.88 0.96
N LEU A 35 1.73 0.55 0.93
CA LEU A 35 1.00 -0.20 -0.11
C LEU A 35 -0.50 0.06 -0.06
N LYS A 36 -1.10 0.14 1.14
CA LYS A 36 -2.53 0.47 1.30
C LYS A 36 -2.83 1.87 0.76
N VAL A 37 -2.07 2.88 1.18
CA VAL A 37 -2.24 4.27 0.74
C VAL A 37 -2.01 4.36 -0.76
N GLY A 38 -0.92 3.81 -1.27
CA GLY A 38 -0.62 3.85 -2.69
C GLY A 38 -1.63 3.11 -3.57
N ALA A 39 -2.30 2.07 -3.06
CA ALA A 39 -3.38 1.40 -3.79
C ALA A 39 -4.64 2.26 -3.87
N LEU A 40 -4.96 3.02 -2.82
CA LEU A 40 -6.04 3.99 -2.83
C LEU A 40 -5.72 5.14 -3.78
N ASP A 41 -4.50 5.68 -3.71
CA ASP A 41 -4.01 6.75 -4.58
C ASP A 41 -4.01 6.31 -6.05
N LEU A 42 -3.58 5.08 -6.36
CA LEU A 42 -3.64 4.54 -7.72
C LEU A 42 -5.06 4.55 -8.31
N VAL A 43 -6.05 4.16 -7.51
CA VAL A 43 -7.45 4.15 -7.94
C VAL A 43 -7.99 5.58 -8.07
N ALA A 44 -7.62 6.47 -7.15
CA ALA A 44 -7.97 7.89 -7.22
C ALA A 44 -7.34 8.59 -8.45
N ASP A 45 -6.06 8.33 -8.74
CA ASP A 45 -5.31 8.82 -9.90
C ASP A 45 -5.85 8.25 -11.23
N ALA A 46 -6.49 7.08 -11.18
CA ALA A 46 -7.25 6.55 -12.31
C ALA A 46 -8.60 7.29 -12.52
N GLY A 47 -8.98 8.20 -11.63
CA GLY A 47 -10.25 8.94 -11.68
C GLY A 47 -11.44 8.06 -11.28
N VAL A 48 -11.25 7.16 -10.32
CA VAL A 48 -12.29 6.28 -9.80
C VAL A 48 -12.57 6.63 -8.35
N ASP A 49 -13.81 7.01 -8.08
CA ASP A 49 -14.30 7.24 -6.72
C ASP A 49 -14.77 5.92 -6.10
N LEU A 50 -14.06 5.45 -5.07
CA LEU A 50 -14.38 4.22 -4.33
C LEU A 50 -15.68 4.35 -3.51
N GLY A 51 -16.14 5.55 -3.20
CA GLY A 51 -17.41 5.77 -2.50
C GLY A 51 -18.63 5.53 -3.40
N ASP A 52 -18.49 5.83 -4.69
CA ASP A 52 -19.55 5.71 -5.70
C ASP A 52 -19.49 4.38 -6.46
N VAL A 53 -18.29 3.81 -6.59
CA VAL A 53 -18.06 2.53 -7.27
C VAL A 53 -18.17 1.35 -6.30
N LEU A 54 -18.87 0.29 -6.73
CA LEU A 54 -19.14 -0.90 -5.91
C LEU A 54 -19.88 -0.56 -4.60
N ALA A 55 -21.10 -0.08 -4.75
CA ALA A 55 -22.04 0.13 -3.64
C ALA A 55 -22.24 -1.17 -2.82
N PRO A 56 -22.68 -1.09 -1.54
CA PRO A 56 -22.89 -2.27 -0.69
C PRO A 56 -23.58 -3.48 -1.34
N PRO A 57 -24.68 -3.33 -2.11
CA PRO A 57 -25.30 -4.49 -2.78
C PRO A 57 -24.42 -5.13 -3.86
N ALA A 58 -23.55 -4.36 -4.53
CA ALA A 58 -22.59 -4.90 -5.48
C ALA A 58 -21.53 -5.75 -4.77
N LEU A 59 -21.07 -5.31 -3.58
CA LEU A 59 -20.12 -6.06 -2.76
C LEU A 59 -20.69 -7.40 -2.30
N GLU A 60 -21.97 -7.46 -1.94
CA GLU A 60 -22.64 -8.73 -1.60
C GLU A 60 -22.66 -9.69 -2.79
N ARG A 61 -23.02 -9.20 -4.00
CA ARG A 61 -22.98 -10.02 -5.22
C ARG A 61 -21.59 -10.56 -5.50
N ILE A 62 -20.57 -9.72 -5.34
CA ILE A 62 -19.16 -10.11 -5.51
C ILE A 62 -18.75 -11.15 -4.46
N ALA A 63 -19.19 -11.00 -3.21
CA ALA A 63 -18.91 -11.95 -2.13
C ALA A 63 -19.55 -13.33 -2.42
N VAL A 64 -20.78 -13.36 -2.94
CA VAL A 64 -21.43 -14.60 -3.41
C VAL A 64 -20.62 -15.23 -4.55
N SER A 65 -20.27 -14.45 -5.57
CA SER A 65 -19.43 -14.92 -6.68
C SER A 65 -18.04 -15.39 -6.25
N SER A 66 -17.48 -14.83 -5.18
CA SER A 66 -16.20 -15.25 -4.62
C SER A 66 -16.24 -16.68 -4.09
N ARG A 67 -17.41 -17.21 -3.71
CA ARG A 67 -17.57 -18.63 -3.33
C ARG A 67 -17.40 -19.57 -4.51
N ASN A 68 -17.65 -19.10 -5.73
CA ASN A 68 -17.46 -19.85 -6.98
C ASN A 68 -16.01 -19.76 -7.50
N GLY A 69 -15.14 -19.01 -6.83
CA GLY A 69 -13.72 -18.88 -7.15
C GLY A 69 -13.29 -17.49 -7.61
N ALA A 70 -11.98 -17.26 -7.63
CA ALA A 70 -11.38 -15.96 -7.91
C ALA A 70 -11.72 -15.44 -9.33
N SER A 71 -11.81 -16.33 -10.33
CA SER A 71 -12.19 -15.94 -11.69
C SER A 71 -13.64 -15.45 -11.80
N ALA A 72 -14.57 -16.07 -11.07
CA ALA A 72 -15.97 -15.64 -11.02
C ALA A 72 -16.11 -14.27 -10.34
N ARG A 73 -15.34 -14.04 -9.26
CA ARG A 73 -15.25 -12.74 -8.59
C ARG A 73 -14.78 -11.65 -9.54
N ARG A 74 -13.67 -11.87 -10.27
CA ARG A 74 -13.12 -10.88 -11.23
C ARG A 74 -14.11 -10.55 -12.33
N ARG A 75 -14.77 -11.55 -12.92
CA ARG A 75 -15.84 -11.32 -13.91
C ARG A 75 -16.98 -10.48 -13.35
N THR A 76 -17.44 -10.81 -12.13
CA THR A 76 -18.52 -10.06 -11.47
C THR A 76 -18.12 -8.61 -11.22
N VAL A 77 -16.87 -8.34 -10.81
CA VAL A 77 -16.36 -6.97 -10.65
C VAL A 77 -16.34 -6.22 -11.98
N SER A 78 -15.83 -6.84 -13.05
CA SER A 78 -15.82 -6.24 -14.38
C SER A 78 -17.22 -5.99 -14.95
N GLU A 79 -18.20 -6.83 -14.60
CA GLU A 79 -19.60 -6.65 -14.98
C GLU A 79 -20.28 -5.52 -14.20
N LEU A 80 -19.99 -5.38 -12.90
CA LEU A 80 -20.62 -4.39 -12.03
C LEU A 80 -19.95 -3.00 -12.11
N ALA A 81 -18.67 -2.95 -12.46
CA ALA A 81 -17.89 -1.71 -12.52
C ALA A 81 -16.98 -1.63 -13.78
N PRO A 82 -17.52 -1.83 -15.01
CA PRO A 82 -16.71 -1.90 -16.22
C PRO A 82 -15.91 -0.61 -16.49
N ALA A 83 -16.53 0.55 -16.24
CA ALA A 83 -15.88 1.84 -16.42
C ALA A 83 -14.70 2.04 -15.45
N ALA A 84 -14.86 1.63 -14.19
CA ALA A 84 -13.82 1.75 -13.18
C ALA A 84 -12.63 0.82 -13.49
N VAL A 85 -12.91 -0.45 -13.82
CA VAL A 85 -11.89 -1.41 -14.22
C VAL A 85 -11.13 -0.89 -15.45
N SER A 86 -11.83 -0.41 -16.48
CA SER A 86 -11.19 0.14 -17.68
C SER A 86 -10.27 1.32 -17.38
N ARG A 87 -10.68 2.24 -16.49
CA ARG A 87 -9.86 3.38 -16.07
C ARG A 87 -8.60 2.95 -15.33
N VAL A 88 -8.75 2.04 -14.36
CA VAL A 88 -7.63 1.48 -13.58
C VAL A 88 -6.65 0.75 -14.51
N THR A 89 -7.14 -0.14 -15.38
CA THR A 89 -6.31 -0.82 -16.38
C THR A 89 -5.56 0.16 -17.26
N ARG A 90 -6.23 1.21 -17.77
CA ARG A 90 -5.60 2.22 -18.62
C ARG A 90 -4.56 3.05 -17.87
N HIS A 91 -4.76 3.32 -16.58
CA HIS A 91 -3.77 3.99 -15.73
C HIS A 91 -2.54 3.10 -15.52
N MET A 92 -2.75 1.82 -15.20
CA MET A 92 -1.67 0.84 -15.01
C MET A 92 -0.85 0.60 -16.28
N GLN A 93 -1.48 0.64 -17.46
CA GLN A 93 -0.77 0.56 -18.74
C GLN A 93 0.07 1.81 -19.05
N ARG A 94 -0.25 2.96 -18.44
CA ARG A 94 0.46 4.22 -18.64
C ARG A 94 1.57 4.46 -17.61
N SER A 95 1.55 3.74 -16.49
CA SER A 95 2.47 3.93 -15.37
C SER A 95 2.99 2.57 -14.89
N GLU A 96 4.27 2.30 -15.17
CA GLU A 96 4.95 1.08 -14.70
C GLU A 96 4.94 1.00 -13.18
N HIS A 97 5.11 2.15 -12.49
CA HIS A 97 5.00 2.23 -11.04
C HIS A 97 3.62 1.82 -10.53
N ALA A 98 2.55 2.25 -11.21
CA ALA A 98 1.19 1.86 -10.83
C ALA A 98 0.97 0.35 -11.05
N LEU A 99 1.49 -0.20 -12.14
CA LEU A 99 1.43 -1.64 -12.40
C LEU A 99 2.18 -2.46 -11.33
N GLU A 100 3.38 -2.00 -10.94
CA GLU A 100 4.17 -2.65 -9.89
C GLU A 100 3.44 -2.60 -8.55
N LEU A 101 2.94 -1.42 -8.17
CA LEU A 101 2.19 -1.23 -6.93
C LEU A 101 0.94 -2.12 -6.88
N ALA A 102 0.17 -2.13 -7.96
CA ALA A 102 -1.02 -2.98 -8.09
C ALA A 102 -0.68 -4.47 -7.95
N THR A 103 0.44 -4.92 -8.52
CA THR A 103 0.92 -6.30 -8.42
C THR A 103 1.34 -6.64 -7.00
N GLN A 104 2.10 -5.76 -6.34
CA GLN A 104 2.50 -5.93 -4.94
C GLN A 104 1.29 -5.95 -4.01
N PHE A 105 0.32 -5.04 -4.20
CA PHE A 105 -0.90 -4.99 -3.40
C PHE A 105 -1.77 -6.24 -3.61
N ARG A 106 -1.93 -6.70 -4.86
CA ARG A 106 -2.68 -7.94 -5.17
C ARG A 106 -2.10 -9.16 -4.48
N SER A 107 -0.77 -9.24 -4.36
CA SER A 107 -0.09 -10.36 -3.68
C SER A 107 -0.38 -10.46 -2.19
N ARG A 108 -0.95 -9.39 -1.57
CA ARG A 108 -1.24 -9.31 -0.14
C ARG A 108 -2.73 -9.01 0.12
N PRO A 109 -3.63 -9.98 -0.09
CA PRO A 109 -5.06 -9.80 0.14
C PRO A 109 -5.41 -9.41 1.59
N ASP A 110 -4.55 -9.75 2.56
CA ASP A 110 -4.74 -9.38 3.96
C ASP A 110 -4.63 -7.88 4.22
N LEU A 111 -3.97 -7.12 3.33
CA LEU A 111 -3.91 -5.66 3.46
C LEU A 111 -5.26 -4.99 3.22
N ALA A 112 -6.18 -5.66 2.53
CA ALA A 112 -7.55 -5.18 2.37
C ALA A 112 -8.33 -5.19 3.71
N LYS A 113 -7.86 -5.96 4.71
CA LYS A 113 -8.43 -6.02 6.05
C LYS A 113 -7.74 -4.95 6.91
N SER A 114 -8.22 -3.71 6.87
CA SER A 114 -7.79 -2.69 7.85
C SER A 114 -8.55 -2.84 9.18
N GLU A 115 -8.00 -2.30 10.25
CA GLU A 115 -8.67 -2.21 11.56
C GLU A 115 -9.78 -1.14 11.55
N SER A 116 -9.67 -0.15 10.66
CA SER A 116 -10.65 0.95 10.52
C SER A 116 -11.74 0.59 9.52
N LYS A 117 -12.98 0.37 9.97
CA LYS A 117 -14.11 -0.09 9.12
C LYS A 117 -14.31 0.69 7.81
N ALA A 118 -14.20 2.03 7.85
CA ALA A 118 -14.34 2.86 6.65
C ALA A 118 -13.20 2.59 5.65
N GLN A 119 -11.96 2.63 6.14
CA GLN A 119 -10.77 2.33 5.35
C GLN A 119 -10.76 0.89 4.82
N SER A 120 -11.27 -0.07 5.59
CA SER A 120 -11.37 -1.47 5.15
C SER A 120 -12.31 -1.62 3.96
N SER A 121 -13.41 -0.86 3.92
CA SER A 121 -14.34 -0.90 2.79
C SER A 121 -13.67 -0.39 1.51
N ASP A 122 -12.96 0.74 1.58
CA ASP A 122 -12.30 1.33 0.41
C ASP A 122 -11.13 0.47 -0.06
N LEU A 123 -10.36 -0.10 0.87
CA LEU A 123 -9.28 -1.03 0.53
C LEU A 123 -9.80 -2.32 -0.10
N VAL A 124 -10.95 -2.84 0.35
CA VAL A 124 -11.60 -4.00 -0.27
C VAL A 124 -12.04 -3.66 -1.69
N ARG A 125 -12.67 -2.49 -1.90
CA ARG A 125 -13.07 -2.04 -3.24
C ARG A 125 -11.87 -1.85 -4.16
N ALA A 126 -10.82 -1.19 -3.68
CA ALA A 126 -9.57 -1.01 -4.42
C ALA A 126 -8.94 -2.36 -4.78
N TYR A 127 -8.89 -3.30 -3.83
CA TYR A 127 -8.39 -4.65 -4.08
C TYR A 127 -9.19 -5.37 -5.16
N LEU A 128 -10.52 -5.32 -5.11
CA LEU A 128 -11.39 -5.95 -6.10
C LEU A 128 -11.19 -5.36 -7.50
N LEU A 129 -11.09 -4.03 -7.61
CA LEU A 129 -10.84 -3.34 -8.87
C LEU A 129 -9.47 -3.70 -9.44
N ILE A 130 -8.42 -3.69 -8.61
CA ILE A 130 -7.06 -4.04 -9.01
C ILE A 130 -6.97 -5.52 -9.42
N ASP A 131 -7.56 -6.44 -8.66
CA ASP A 131 -7.60 -7.87 -9.01
C ASP A 131 -8.33 -8.11 -10.34
N ALA A 132 -9.41 -7.36 -10.62
CA ALA A 132 -10.12 -7.43 -11.89
C ALA A 132 -9.37 -6.75 -13.05
N ALA A 133 -8.62 -5.68 -12.80
CA ALA A 133 -7.83 -4.97 -13.80
C ALA A 133 -6.57 -5.74 -14.24
N LEU A 134 -6.04 -6.62 -13.36
CA LEU A 134 -4.89 -7.51 -13.61
C LEU A 134 -5.30 -8.88 -14.19
N ALA A 135 -6.57 -9.06 -14.52
CA ALA A 135 -7.17 -10.34 -14.94
C ALA A 135 -6.84 -10.73 -16.39
#